data_AF-A0A2A5VTY7-F1
#
_entry.id   AF-A0A2A5VTY7-F1
#
_cell.length_a   1.000
_cell.length_b   1.000
_cell.length_c   1.000
_cell.angle_alpha   90.00
_cell.angle_beta   90.00
_cell.angle_gamma   90.00
#
_symmetry.space_group_name_H-M   'P 1'
#
loop_
_entity.id
_entity.type
_entity.pdbx_description
1 polymer ?
#
loop_
_entity_poly.entity_id
_entity_poly.type
_entity_poly.pdbx_seq_one_letter_code
_entity_poly.pdbx_strand_id
1 'polypeptide(L)'
;MVGPDWMEGAPRPISKILVANRGEIACRVFRSCAELGLGSVAIYSEADRGSLHQQTADESVFLPGDNLSDTYLNIEAILAAAEETGADAIHPGYGFLSERSSFANAVKGAGLVWIGPSAHAIDEMGDKISARRAMVTAGVPVIPGEELPLENPDDMVDELVRAATRVGYPLLLKASAGGGGKGMRMVHEPRNLQREYAAASREAATSFGDGTVYVERLLEKSRHIEVQVLTDTLGNAVHLFERECSIQRRHQKVVEEAPSPVLDAITREQMGEAAVNAAKAVDYEGAGTVEFLLSEDGEFHFLEMNTRLQVEHPITECISGVDLVVEQIRVAAGLPLPFTQSDLTIRGHAIEVRIYAEDPSNNFLPAIGPLAMFRPPTGPGIRLDTGVREGDAASIDFDPMLAKLVVHAPDRDSAIRRMKRACEDFVLLGVTTNLGFLSDIMGHPAYHAGETTTDFIDVNWPEGWSPETSDVAPFVAAASEHYGLSRKVTTIETEGGRGSPFNPFLSLRRSFP
;
A
#
# COMPACT_ATOMS: atom_id res chain seq x y z
N MET A 1 24.98 10.26 -19.78
CA MET A 1 25.24 11.12 -18.60
C MET A 1 26.24 10.39 -17.72
N VAL A 2 27.19 11.10 -17.10
CA VAL A 2 28.02 10.49 -16.04
C VAL A 2 27.12 10.45 -14.81
N GLY A 3 26.89 9.27 -14.24
CA GLY A 3 26.07 9.10 -13.03
C GLY A 3 26.71 9.80 -11.81
N PRO A 4 26.00 9.88 -10.68
CA PRO A 4 26.52 10.49 -9.46
C PRO A 4 27.75 9.74 -8.93
N ASP A 5 28.65 10.40 -8.20
CA ASP A 5 29.94 9.83 -7.74
C ASP A 5 29.79 8.51 -6.98
N TRP A 6 28.71 8.33 -6.22
CA TRP A 6 28.46 7.09 -5.47
C TRP A 6 28.13 5.88 -6.36
N MET A 7 27.82 6.09 -7.64
CA MET A 7 27.65 5.05 -8.66
C MET A 7 28.96 4.65 -9.34
N GLU A 8 30.08 5.29 -9.01
CA GLU A 8 31.38 4.93 -9.58
C GLU A 8 31.75 3.48 -9.23
N GLY A 9 31.99 2.66 -10.27
CA GLY A 9 32.31 1.24 -10.10
C GLY A 9 31.10 0.32 -9.88
N ALA A 10 29.87 0.83 -9.90
CA ALA A 10 28.67 0.00 -9.88
C ALA A 10 28.63 -0.93 -11.12
N PRO A 11 28.32 -2.24 -10.98
CA PRO A 11 28.23 -3.16 -12.10
C PRO A 11 27.19 -2.76 -13.17
N ARG A 12 26.10 -2.12 -12.74
CA ARG A 12 24.99 -1.64 -13.58
C ARG A 12 24.71 -0.18 -13.22
N PRO A 13 25.55 0.78 -13.65
CA PRO A 13 25.36 2.19 -13.26
C PRO A 13 24.03 2.72 -13.80
N ILE A 14 23.27 3.40 -12.94
CA ILE A 14 21.98 4.02 -13.28
C ILE A 14 22.17 5.54 -13.27
N SER A 15 21.61 6.24 -14.25
CA SER A 15 21.65 7.70 -14.32
C SER A 15 20.28 8.34 -14.44
N LYS A 16 19.28 7.62 -14.99
CA LYS A 16 17.92 8.12 -15.16
C LYS A 16 16.90 7.00 -15.00
N ILE A 17 15.96 7.17 -14.07
CA ILE A 17 14.93 6.18 -13.73
C ILE A 17 13.58 6.62 -14.29
N LEU A 18 12.93 5.76 -15.07
CA LEU A 18 11.50 5.87 -15.35
C LEU A 18 10.71 5.14 -14.28
N VAL A 19 9.72 5.80 -13.69
CA VAL A 19 8.83 5.16 -12.71
C VAL A 19 7.55 4.73 -13.40
N ALA A 20 7.38 3.42 -13.56
CA ALA A 20 6.23 2.80 -14.23
C ALA A 20 5.01 2.72 -13.30
N ASN A 21 4.65 3.84 -12.69
CA ASN A 21 3.58 3.96 -11.71
C ASN A 21 3.04 5.41 -11.65
N ARG A 22 2.12 5.67 -10.72
CA ARG A 22 1.48 6.98 -10.51
C ARG A 22 1.32 7.30 -9.02
N GLY A 23 0.80 8.49 -8.72
CA GLY A 23 0.38 8.86 -7.37
C GLY A 23 1.53 8.88 -6.36
N GLU A 24 1.25 8.51 -5.11
CA GLU A 24 2.18 8.70 -4.00
C GLU A 24 3.51 7.95 -4.21
N ILE A 25 3.44 6.71 -4.69
CA ILE A 25 4.64 5.88 -4.85
C ILE A 25 5.55 6.41 -5.94
N ALA A 26 5.00 6.98 -7.01
CA ALA A 26 5.80 7.67 -8.01
C ALA A 26 6.52 8.88 -7.39
N CYS A 27 5.80 9.72 -6.64
CA CYS A 27 6.41 10.82 -5.90
C CYS A 27 7.50 10.35 -4.91
N ARG A 28 7.28 9.25 -4.19
CA ARG A 28 8.25 8.65 -3.25
C ARG A 28 9.54 8.25 -3.95
N VAL A 29 9.45 7.63 -5.13
CA VAL A 29 10.63 7.23 -5.91
C VAL A 29 11.34 8.44 -6.52
N PHE A 30 10.60 9.42 -7.03
CA PHE A 30 11.20 10.66 -7.56
C PHE A 30 11.96 11.45 -6.49
N ARG A 31 11.45 11.50 -5.25
CA ARG A 31 12.19 12.10 -4.13
C ARG A 31 13.54 11.41 -3.90
N SER A 32 13.59 10.07 -3.88
CA SER A 32 14.86 9.34 -3.78
C SER A 32 15.77 9.56 -4.98
N CYS A 33 15.23 9.65 -6.20
CA CYS A 33 16.03 9.96 -7.38
C CYS A 33 16.72 11.32 -7.23
N ALA A 34 15.97 12.35 -6.81
CA ALA A 34 16.49 13.69 -6.61
C ALA A 34 17.58 13.74 -5.52
N GLU A 35 17.37 13.07 -4.39
CA GLU A 35 18.38 12.98 -3.30
C GLU A 35 19.65 12.27 -3.74
N LEU A 36 19.53 11.25 -4.58
CA LEU A 36 20.65 10.49 -5.12
C LEU A 36 21.34 11.15 -6.32
N GLY A 37 20.80 12.26 -6.84
CA GLY A 37 21.30 12.94 -8.04
C GLY A 37 21.06 12.17 -9.34
N LEU A 38 19.97 11.40 -9.40
CA LEU A 38 19.51 10.65 -10.58
C LEU A 38 18.40 11.41 -11.30
N GLY A 39 18.39 11.35 -12.63
CA GLY A 39 17.28 11.87 -13.42
C GLY A 39 16.02 11.02 -13.23
N SER A 40 14.85 11.64 -13.36
CA SER A 40 13.56 10.98 -13.14
C SER A 40 12.57 11.23 -14.26
N VAL A 41 11.83 10.18 -14.65
CA VAL A 41 10.80 10.25 -15.70
C VAL A 41 9.47 9.73 -15.18
N ALA A 42 8.44 10.57 -15.28
CA ALA A 42 7.06 10.18 -15.03
C ALA A 42 6.36 9.72 -16.32
N ILE A 43 5.52 8.70 -16.21
CA ILE A 43 4.47 8.41 -17.21
C ILE A 43 3.11 8.88 -16.68
N TYR A 44 2.27 9.39 -17.57
CA TYR A 44 0.93 9.84 -17.18
C TYR A 44 -0.13 9.58 -18.25
N SER A 45 -1.33 9.23 -17.80
CA SER A 45 -2.55 9.14 -18.62
C SER A 45 -3.26 10.50 -18.70
N GLU A 46 -4.33 10.61 -19.49
CA GLU A 46 -5.12 11.86 -19.57
C GLU A 46 -5.73 12.22 -18.21
N ALA A 47 -6.20 11.22 -17.44
CA ALA A 47 -6.76 11.40 -16.12
C ALA A 47 -5.74 11.93 -15.09
N ASP A 48 -4.44 11.70 -15.33
CA ASP A 48 -3.34 12.18 -14.50
C ASP A 48 -2.69 13.47 -15.01
N ARG A 49 -3.30 14.14 -16.00
CA ARG A 49 -2.78 15.40 -16.52
C ARG A 49 -2.77 16.47 -15.42
N GLY A 50 -1.59 16.99 -15.13
CA GLY A 50 -1.35 17.98 -14.09
C GLY A 50 -1.23 17.38 -12.68
N SER A 51 -1.26 16.06 -12.53
CA SER A 51 -1.09 15.36 -11.25
C SER A 51 0.24 15.72 -10.55
N LEU A 52 0.29 15.50 -9.24
CA LEU A 52 1.49 15.79 -8.46
C LEU A 52 2.71 15.01 -8.95
N HIS A 53 2.57 13.71 -9.25
CA HIS A 53 3.70 12.88 -9.66
C HIS A 53 4.25 13.30 -11.02
N GLN A 54 3.38 13.71 -11.96
CA GLN A 54 3.82 14.26 -13.24
C GLN A 54 4.71 15.50 -13.04
N GLN A 55 4.34 16.39 -12.11
CA GLN A 55 5.08 17.62 -11.85
C GLN A 55 6.31 17.44 -10.95
N THR A 56 6.42 16.28 -10.30
CA THR A 56 7.53 15.98 -9.37
C THR A 56 8.75 15.44 -10.11
N ALA A 57 8.56 14.72 -11.23
CA ALA A 57 9.65 14.21 -12.05
C ALA A 57 10.32 15.31 -12.89
N ASP A 58 11.57 15.08 -13.30
CA ASP A 58 12.32 16.01 -14.16
C ASP A 58 11.74 16.09 -15.58
N GLU A 59 11.28 14.95 -16.09
CA GLU A 59 10.65 14.79 -17.39
C GLU A 59 9.36 13.97 -17.27
N SER A 60 8.42 14.14 -18.20
CA SER A 60 7.21 13.32 -18.23
C SER A 60 6.76 12.96 -19.64
N VAL A 61 6.27 11.74 -19.82
CA VAL A 61 5.77 11.20 -21.08
C VAL A 61 4.29 10.89 -20.96
N PHE A 62 3.51 11.40 -21.92
CA PHE A 62 2.09 11.10 -22.01
C PHE A 62 1.88 9.73 -22.64
N LEU A 63 1.08 8.88 -21.97
CA LEU A 63 0.65 7.60 -22.52
C LEU A 63 -0.75 7.77 -23.15
N PRO A 64 -0.89 7.61 -24.47
CA PRO A 64 -2.18 7.74 -25.13
C PRO A 64 -3.09 6.55 -24.78
N GLY A 65 -4.38 6.82 -24.59
CA GLY A 65 -5.40 5.81 -24.31
C GLY A 65 -6.30 6.19 -23.15
N ASP A 66 -7.45 5.52 -23.07
CA ASP A 66 -8.48 5.82 -22.08
C ASP A 66 -8.45 4.83 -20.90
N ASN A 67 -7.87 3.64 -21.10
CA ASN A 67 -7.90 2.56 -20.12
C ASN A 67 -6.50 2.20 -19.59
N LEU A 68 -6.46 1.49 -18.47
CA LEU A 68 -5.20 1.00 -17.88
C LEU A 68 -4.41 0.10 -18.84
N SER A 69 -5.09 -0.72 -19.66
CA SER A 69 -4.46 -1.60 -20.66
C SER A 69 -3.70 -0.84 -21.74
N ASP A 70 -4.09 0.40 -22.02
CA ASP A 70 -3.47 1.25 -23.03
C ASP A 70 -2.31 2.05 -22.42
N THR A 71 -2.34 2.26 -21.09
CA THR A 71 -1.45 3.14 -20.34
C THR A 71 -0.58 2.37 -19.33
N TYR A 72 -0.93 2.37 -18.04
CA TYR A 72 -0.09 1.85 -16.95
C TYR A 72 0.12 0.33 -16.96
N LEU A 73 -0.65 -0.43 -17.75
CA LEU A 73 -0.47 -1.86 -17.96
C LEU A 73 0.10 -2.19 -19.35
N ASN A 74 0.45 -1.18 -20.15
CA ASN A 74 1.00 -1.35 -21.49
C ASN A 74 2.52 -1.38 -21.47
N ILE A 75 3.09 -2.59 -21.48
CA ILE A 75 4.54 -2.80 -21.47
C ILE A 75 5.23 -2.09 -22.64
N GLU A 76 4.66 -2.18 -23.85
CA GLU A 76 5.27 -1.58 -25.05
C GLU A 76 5.32 -0.06 -24.97
N ALA A 77 4.23 0.58 -24.51
CA ALA A 77 4.18 2.03 -24.35
C ALA A 77 5.17 2.53 -23.27
N ILE A 78 5.32 1.78 -22.18
CA ILE A 78 6.26 2.13 -21.11
C ILE A 78 7.72 1.99 -21.58
N LEU A 79 8.06 0.95 -22.34
CA LEU A 79 9.40 0.78 -22.91
C LEU A 79 9.70 1.85 -23.95
N ALA A 80 8.72 2.23 -24.78
CA ALA A 80 8.87 3.33 -25.73
C ALA A 80 9.13 4.66 -25.01
N ALA A 81 8.44 4.93 -23.90
CA ALA A 81 8.68 6.11 -23.07
C ALA A 81 10.08 6.12 -22.43
N ALA A 82 10.59 4.97 -22.01
CA ALA A 82 11.95 4.83 -21.49
C ALA A 82 13.00 5.10 -22.59
N GLU A 83 12.78 4.58 -23.80
CA GLU A 83 13.63 4.81 -24.96
C GLU A 83 13.64 6.30 -25.37
N GLU A 84 12.47 6.94 -25.46
CA GLU A 84 12.32 8.35 -25.84
C GLU A 84 13.09 9.29 -24.91
N THR A 85 13.06 9.01 -23.60
CA THR A 85 13.67 9.86 -22.57
C THR A 85 15.11 9.48 -22.21
N GLY A 86 15.59 8.35 -22.74
CA GLY A 86 16.90 7.78 -22.43
C GLY A 86 17.01 7.36 -20.96
N ALA A 87 15.92 6.91 -20.34
CA ALA A 87 15.97 6.26 -19.05
C ALA A 87 16.73 4.93 -19.17
N ASP A 88 17.60 4.63 -18.21
CA ASP A 88 18.42 3.40 -18.18
C ASP A 88 17.93 2.38 -17.14
N ALA A 89 16.95 2.75 -16.32
CA ALA A 89 16.30 1.86 -15.37
C ALA A 89 14.79 2.12 -15.25
N ILE A 90 14.04 1.08 -14.86
CA ILE A 90 12.61 1.17 -14.56
C ILE A 90 12.34 0.73 -13.12
N HIS A 91 11.69 1.60 -12.37
CA HIS A 91 11.13 1.28 -11.06
C HIS A 91 9.62 1.06 -11.18
N PRO A 92 9.09 -0.13 -10.85
CA PRO A 92 7.66 -0.41 -11.04
C PRO A 92 6.78 0.11 -9.90
N GLY A 93 7.34 0.49 -8.76
CA GLY A 93 6.58 0.86 -7.57
C GLY A 93 5.85 -0.36 -7.01
N TYR A 94 4.56 -0.23 -6.74
CA TYR A 94 3.68 -1.33 -6.33
C TYR A 94 2.35 -1.31 -7.09
N GLY A 95 1.69 -2.45 -7.22
CA GLY A 95 0.53 -2.59 -8.09
C GLY A 95 0.90 -2.52 -9.57
N PHE A 96 -0.11 -2.39 -10.44
CA PHE A 96 0.07 -2.41 -11.90
C PHE A 96 0.92 -3.59 -12.39
N LEU A 97 2.13 -3.32 -12.89
CA LEU A 97 3.04 -4.30 -13.47
C LEU A 97 4.16 -4.74 -12.52
N SER A 98 4.17 -4.29 -11.26
CA SER A 98 5.27 -4.57 -10.32
C SER A 98 5.50 -6.04 -10.02
N GLU A 99 4.46 -6.86 -10.14
CA GLU A 99 4.50 -8.31 -9.92
C GLU A 99 4.20 -9.05 -11.23
N ARG A 100 4.64 -8.49 -12.37
CA ARG A 100 4.52 -9.11 -13.69
C ARG A 100 5.89 -9.53 -14.18
N SER A 101 6.19 -10.83 -14.11
CA SER A 101 7.42 -11.42 -14.62
C SER A 101 7.68 -11.10 -16.10
N SER A 102 6.62 -11.06 -16.91
CA SER A 102 6.68 -10.65 -18.32
C SER A 102 7.19 -9.22 -18.50
N PHE A 103 6.83 -8.30 -17.60
CA PHE A 103 7.33 -6.93 -17.63
C PHE A 103 8.80 -6.87 -17.19
N ALA A 104 9.16 -7.53 -16.09
CA ALA A 104 10.56 -7.62 -15.66
C ALA A 104 11.47 -8.19 -16.76
N ASN A 105 11.02 -9.23 -17.48
CA ASN A 105 11.73 -9.79 -18.63
C ASN A 105 11.80 -8.83 -19.81
N ALA A 106 10.72 -8.09 -20.11
CA ALA A 106 10.70 -7.13 -21.21
C ALA A 106 11.65 -5.94 -20.95
N VAL A 107 11.68 -5.41 -19.71
CA VAL A 107 12.63 -4.37 -19.29
C VAL A 107 14.07 -4.84 -19.47
N LYS A 108 14.41 -6.03 -18.95
CA LYS A 108 15.75 -6.61 -19.11
C LYS A 108 16.09 -6.90 -20.58
N GLY A 109 15.12 -7.37 -21.36
CA GLY A 109 15.26 -7.64 -22.80
C GLY A 109 15.49 -6.38 -23.64
N ALA A 110 14.98 -5.23 -23.20
CA ALA A 110 15.26 -3.91 -23.77
C ALA A 110 16.63 -3.33 -23.36
N GLY A 111 17.41 -4.05 -22.52
CA GLY A 111 18.70 -3.59 -22.03
C GLY A 111 18.62 -2.58 -20.88
N LEU A 112 17.44 -2.42 -20.27
CA LEU A 112 17.21 -1.53 -19.13
C LEU A 112 17.41 -2.28 -17.80
N VAL A 113 17.78 -1.54 -16.75
CA VAL A 113 17.85 -2.09 -15.39
C VAL A 113 16.45 -2.19 -14.79
N TRP A 114 16.07 -3.41 -14.38
CA TRP A 114 14.86 -3.65 -13.61
C TRP A 114 15.12 -3.44 -12.12
N ILE A 115 14.41 -2.50 -11.48
CA ILE A 115 14.52 -2.25 -10.04
C ILE A 115 13.45 -3.06 -9.30
N GLY A 116 13.75 -4.33 -9.07
CA GLY A 116 12.86 -5.30 -8.41
C GLY A 116 13.42 -6.71 -8.49
N PRO A 117 12.69 -7.71 -7.97
CA PRO A 117 13.16 -9.10 -7.96
C PRO A 117 13.20 -9.72 -9.36
N SER A 118 13.86 -10.87 -9.47
CA SER A 118 13.93 -11.63 -10.71
C SER A 118 12.54 -12.08 -11.19
N ALA A 119 12.36 -12.25 -12.51
CA ALA A 119 11.12 -12.78 -13.07
C ALA A 119 10.79 -14.18 -12.52
N HIS A 120 11.82 -14.98 -12.24
CA HIS A 120 11.68 -16.28 -11.58
C HIS A 120 11.07 -16.13 -10.18
N ALA A 121 11.58 -15.24 -9.34
CA ALA A 121 11.04 -15.02 -8.00
C ALA A 121 9.59 -14.50 -8.05
N ILE A 122 9.28 -13.62 -9.01
CA ILE A 122 7.90 -13.12 -9.23
C ILE A 122 6.96 -14.28 -9.59
N ASP A 123 7.33 -15.15 -10.53
CA ASP A 123 6.50 -16.28 -10.93
C ASP A 123 6.37 -17.34 -9.81
N GLU A 124 7.48 -17.70 -9.18
CA GLU A 124 7.54 -18.74 -8.15
C GLU A 124 6.71 -18.35 -6.92
N MET A 125 6.75 -17.08 -6.50
CA MET A 125 5.98 -16.59 -5.35
C MET A 125 4.57 -16.12 -5.72
N GLY A 126 4.31 -15.84 -7.00
CA GLY A 126 2.99 -15.50 -7.50
C GLY A 126 2.05 -16.71 -7.66
N ASP A 127 2.61 -17.91 -7.88
CA ASP A 127 1.85 -19.15 -7.86
C ASP A 127 1.84 -19.77 -6.46
N LYS A 128 0.62 -20.02 -5.95
CA LYS A 128 0.42 -20.47 -4.56
C LYS A 128 1.02 -21.85 -4.29
N ILE A 129 0.99 -22.74 -5.28
CA ILE A 129 1.48 -24.10 -5.11
C ILE A 129 3.00 -24.09 -5.06
N SER A 130 3.65 -23.44 -6.03
CA SER A 130 5.10 -23.31 -6.09
C SER A 130 5.63 -22.58 -4.87
N ALA A 131 5.03 -21.44 -4.51
CA ALA A 131 5.39 -20.66 -3.32
C ALA A 131 5.34 -21.56 -2.08
N ARG A 132 4.24 -22.29 -1.86
CA ARG A 132 4.11 -23.17 -0.71
C ARG A 132 5.17 -24.28 -0.70
N ARG A 133 5.44 -24.92 -1.83
CA ARG A 133 6.46 -25.98 -1.94
C ARG A 133 7.86 -25.42 -1.65
N ALA A 134 8.17 -24.23 -2.13
CA ALA A 134 9.41 -23.52 -1.83
C ALA A 134 9.53 -23.22 -0.33
N MET A 135 8.47 -22.69 0.28
CA MET A 135 8.43 -22.38 1.72
C MET A 135 8.62 -23.61 2.60
N VAL A 136 7.92 -24.72 2.31
CA VAL A 136 8.09 -25.99 3.03
C VAL A 136 9.53 -26.49 2.93
N THR A 137 10.12 -26.42 1.73
CA THR A 137 11.50 -26.84 1.49
C THR A 137 12.49 -25.96 2.24
N ALA A 138 12.19 -24.66 2.35
CA ALA A 138 12.98 -23.67 3.08
C ALA A 138 12.82 -23.73 4.61
N GLY A 139 11.97 -24.63 5.13
CA GLY A 139 11.67 -24.75 6.55
C GLY A 139 10.81 -23.62 7.11
N VAL A 140 10.15 -22.86 6.23
CA VAL A 140 9.22 -21.79 6.62
C VAL A 140 7.90 -22.44 7.02
N PRO A 141 7.36 -22.15 8.23
CA PRO A 141 6.07 -22.69 8.64
C PRO A 141 4.97 -22.29 7.65
N VAL A 142 4.21 -23.24 7.14
CA VAL A 142 3.05 -23.00 6.25
C VAL A 142 1.76 -23.40 6.94
N ILE A 143 0.62 -22.90 6.47
CA ILE A 143 -0.68 -23.32 6.99
C ILE A 143 -0.85 -24.83 6.71
N PRO A 144 -1.25 -25.63 7.73
CA PRO A 144 -1.60 -27.02 7.51
C PRO A 144 -2.68 -27.13 6.45
N GLY A 145 -2.37 -27.83 5.37
CA GLY A 145 -3.23 -27.90 4.21
C GLY A 145 -2.73 -28.88 3.16
N GLU A 146 -3.65 -29.28 2.29
CA GLU A 146 -3.45 -30.29 1.26
C GLU A 146 -4.15 -29.91 -0.04
N GLU A 147 -3.49 -30.19 -1.16
CA GLU A 147 -4.05 -30.07 -2.49
C GLU A 147 -4.88 -31.31 -2.80
N LEU A 148 -6.10 -31.13 -3.30
CA LEU A 148 -6.94 -32.23 -3.75
C LEU A 148 -6.92 -32.27 -5.29
N PRO A 149 -6.19 -33.20 -5.91
CA PRO A 149 -6.17 -33.32 -7.35
C PRO A 149 -7.52 -33.82 -7.89
N LEU A 150 -7.94 -33.32 -9.05
CA LEU A 150 -9.18 -33.70 -9.73
C LEU A 150 -8.99 -34.98 -10.58
N GLU A 151 -8.38 -36.02 -10.04
CA GLU A 151 -8.03 -37.21 -10.85
C GLU A 151 -9.23 -38.15 -11.08
N ASN A 152 -10.14 -38.31 -10.12
CA ASN A 152 -11.29 -39.23 -10.28
C ASN A 152 -12.54 -38.78 -9.49
N PRO A 153 -13.69 -38.48 -10.14
CA PRO A 153 -14.91 -38.02 -9.46
C PRO A 153 -15.50 -39.02 -8.45
N ASP A 154 -15.26 -40.32 -8.65
CA ASP A 154 -15.83 -41.39 -7.82
C ASP A 154 -15.13 -41.52 -6.45
N ASP A 155 -13.85 -41.17 -6.35
CA ASP A 155 -13.05 -41.22 -5.11
C ASP A 155 -12.94 -39.85 -4.41
N MET A 156 -13.37 -38.78 -5.07
CA MET A 156 -13.22 -37.39 -4.66
C MET A 156 -13.84 -37.09 -3.28
N VAL A 157 -14.97 -37.71 -2.96
CA VAL A 157 -15.62 -37.53 -1.65
C VAL A 157 -14.77 -38.12 -0.52
N ASP A 158 -14.22 -39.32 -0.73
CA ASP A 158 -13.42 -40.00 0.28
C ASP A 158 -12.07 -39.29 0.47
N GLU A 159 -11.45 -38.79 -0.60
CA GLU A 159 -10.24 -37.97 -0.52
C GLU A 159 -10.47 -36.66 0.19
N LEU A 160 -11.56 -35.95 -0.14
CA LEU A 160 -11.97 -34.70 0.50
C LEU A 160 -12.20 -34.89 2.02
N VAL A 161 -12.88 -35.98 2.41
CA VAL A 161 -13.11 -36.31 3.84
C VAL A 161 -11.80 -36.65 4.54
N ARG A 162 -10.89 -37.40 3.90
CA ARG A 162 -9.58 -37.74 4.49
C ARG A 162 -8.72 -36.48 4.68
N ALA A 163 -8.64 -35.60 3.69
CA ALA A 163 -7.92 -34.34 3.79
C ALA A 163 -8.51 -33.45 4.89
N ALA A 164 -9.83 -33.27 4.92
CA ALA A 164 -10.50 -32.50 5.97
C ALA A 164 -10.31 -33.09 7.38
N THR A 165 -10.19 -34.42 7.50
CA THR A 165 -9.90 -35.07 8.78
C THR A 165 -8.47 -34.81 9.25
N ARG A 166 -7.50 -34.76 8.33
CA ARG A 166 -6.10 -34.44 8.66
C ARG A 166 -5.90 -32.96 9.00
N VAL A 167 -6.53 -32.07 8.22
CA VAL A 167 -6.48 -30.62 8.42
C VAL A 167 -7.25 -30.20 9.68
N GLY A 168 -8.40 -30.83 9.93
CA GLY A 168 -9.29 -30.49 11.04
C GLY A 168 -10.24 -29.33 10.72
N TYR A 169 -11.32 -29.21 11.49
CA TYR A 169 -12.30 -28.12 11.38
C TYR A 169 -12.07 -27.05 12.46
N PRO A 170 -12.39 -25.77 12.19
CA PRO A 170 -12.88 -25.25 10.92
C PRO A 170 -11.78 -25.23 9.84
N LEU A 171 -12.20 -25.38 8.58
CA LEU A 171 -11.29 -25.39 7.43
C LEU A 171 -11.72 -24.38 6.36
N LEU A 172 -10.79 -24.03 5.50
CA LEU A 172 -10.96 -23.10 4.38
C LEU A 172 -10.66 -23.84 3.08
N LEU A 173 -11.63 -23.80 2.17
CA LEU A 173 -11.46 -24.26 0.80
C LEU A 173 -11.03 -23.07 -0.06
N LYS A 174 -9.92 -23.17 -0.79
CA LYS A 174 -9.39 -22.11 -1.67
C LYS A 174 -9.19 -22.63 -3.09
N ALA A 175 -9.57 -21.84 -4.09
CA ALA A 175 -9.18 -22.12 -5.47
C ALA A 175 -7.65 -22.07 -5.63
N SER A 176 -7.07 -23.06 -6.32
CA SER A 176 -5.61 -23.16 -6.50
C SER A 176 -5.04 -21.99 -7.31
N ALA A 177 -5.69 -21.66 -8.43
CA ALA A 177 -5.31 -20.57 -9.32
C ALA A 177 -5.96 -19.20 -8.97
N GLY A 178 -6.61 -19.08 -7.81
CA GLY A 178 -7.42 -17.91 -7.46
C GLY A 178 -6.71 -16.86 -6.60
N GLY A 179 -7.02 -15.57 -6.79
CA GLY A 179 -6.55 -14.44 -5.97
C GLY A 179 -7.68 -13.47 -5.60
N GLY A 180 -7.45 -12.58 -4.64
CA GLY A 180 -8.40 -11.52 -4.26
C GLY A 180 -9.69 -12.00 -3.59
N GLY A 181 -9.62 -13.11 -2.85
CA GLY A 181 -10.72 -13.65 -2.04
C GLY A 181 -11.85 -14.38 -2.79
N LYS A 182 -11.77 -14.48 -4.12
CA LYS A 182 -12.71 -15.26 -4.94
C LYS A 182 -12.41 -16.76 -4.85
N GLY A 183 -13.44 -17.60 -4.81
CA GLY A 183 -13.30 -19.05 -4.69
C GLY A 183 -12.84 -19.53 -3.30
N MET A 184 -13.08 -18.75 -2.24
CA MET A 184 -12.83 -19.17 -0.85
C MET A 184 -14.13 -19.55 -0.14
N ARG A 185 -14.18 -20.69 0.55
CA ARG A 185 -15.34 -21.14 1.34
C ARG A 185 -14.92 -21.67 2.70
N MET A 186 -15.48 -21.07 3.76
CA MET A 186 -15.29 -21.54 5.13
C MET A 186 -16.21 -22.73 5.41
N VAL A 187 -15.67 -23.76 6.04
CA VAL A 187 -16.42 -24.95 6.44
C VAL A 187 -16.17 -25.20 7.93
N HIS A 188 -17.19 -24.94 8.75
CA HIS A 188 -17.10 -25.15 10.21
C HIS A 188 -17.47 -26.59 10.62
N GLU A 189 -18.27 -27.28 9.82
CA GLU A 189 -18.81 -28.59 10.18
C GLU A 189 -18.74 -29.59 9.01
N PRO A 190 -18.46 -30.88 9.28
CA PRO A 190 -18.33 -31.90 8.23
C PRO A 190 -19.51 -32.03 7.27
N ARG A 191 -20.74 -31.79 7.75
CA ARG A 191 -21.96 -31.89 6.92
C ARG A 191 -22.00 -30.89 5.76
N ASN A 192 -21.22 -29.81 5.83
CA ASN A 192 -21.21 -28.76 4.81
C ASN A 192 -20.10 -28.96 3.77
N LEU A 193 -19.11 -29.81 4.06
CA LEU A 193 -17.88 -29.97 3.28
C LEU A 193 -18.12 -30.22 1.78
N GLN A 194 -18.95 -31.21 1.43
CA GLN A 194 -19.21 -31.56 0.03
C GLN A 194 -19.89 -30.42 -0.74
N ARG A 195 -20.86 -29.74 -0.10
CA ARG A 195 -21.60 -28.63 -0.71
C ARG A 195 -20.67 -27.46 -0.99
N GLU A 196 -19.87 -27.08 0.00
CA GLU A 196 -18.96 -25.93 -0.12
C GLU A 196 -17.81 -26.22 -1.10
N TYR A 197 -17.29 -27.45 -1.14
CA TYR A 197 -16.31 -27.87 -2.16
C TYR A 197 -16.87 -27.76 -3.57
N ALA A 198 -18.07 -28.30 -3.83
CA ALA A 198 -18.70 -28.20 -5.15
C ALA A 198 -18.98 -26.74 -5.55
N ALA A 199 -19.25 -25.86 -4.60
CA ALA A 199 -19.38 -24.43 -4.86
C ALA A 199 -18.03 -23.78 -5.19
N ALA A 200 -17.00 -24.01 -4.38
CA ALA A 200 -15.65 -23.49 -4.58
C ALA A 200 -15.05 -23.94 -5.91
N SER A 201 -15.14 -25.24 -6.25
CA SER A 201 -14.60 -25.81 -7.49
C SER A 201 -15.28 -25.23 -8.74
N ARG A 202 -16.62 -25.06 -8.72
CA ARG A 202 -17.34 -24.43 -9.85
C ARG A 202 -16.98 -22.96 -10.03
N GLU A 203 -16.85 -22.23 -8.92
CA GLU A 203 -16.42 -20.83 -8.94
C GLU A 203 -14.99 -20.71 -9.47
N ALA A 204 -14.10 -21.61 -9.05
CA ALA A 204 -12.72 -21.68 -9.52
C ALA A 204 -12.65 -21.96 -11.03
N ALA A 205 -13.36 -23.01 -11.50
CA ALA A 205 -13.40 -23.35 -12.92
C ALA A 205 -13.98 -22.22 -13.79
N THR A 206 -15.01 -21.52 -13.29
CA THR A 206 -15.63 -20.40 -14.01
C THR A 206 -14.73 -19.16 -14.05
N SER A 207 -14.03 -18.88 -12.95
CA SER A 207 -13.25 -17.65 -12.80
C SER A 207 -11.82 -17.77 -13.31
N PHE A 208 -11.24 -18.96 -13.23
CA PHE A 208 -9.80 -19.21 -13.46
C PHE A 208 -9.53 -20.35 -14.46
N GLY A 209 -10.57 -21.02 -14.98
CA GLY A 209 -10.41 -22.12 -15.95
C GLY A 209 -9.93 -23.44 -15.33
N ASP A 210 -9.61 -23.45 -14.04
CA ASP A 210 -9.17 -24.61 -13.25
C ASP A 210 -10.05 -24.77 -12.01
N GLY A 211 -10.65 -25.95 -11.86
CA GLY A 211 -11.53 -26.30 -10.75
C GLY A 211 -10.82 -26.83 -9.51
N THR A 212 -9.49 -26.86 -9.50
CA THR A 212 -8.69 -27.42 -8.40
C THR A 212 -8.87 -26.60 -7.13
N VAL A 213 -9.17 -27.30 -6.03
CA VAL A 213 -9.43 -26.71 -4.71
C VAL A 213 -8.44 -27.25 -3.70
N TYR A 214 -7.90 -26.32 -2.91
CA TYR A 214 -7.00 -26.55 -1.80
C TYR A 214 -7.77 -26.53 -0.48
N VAL A 215 -7.41 -27.41 0.45
CA VAL A 215 -8.00 -27.49 1.80
C VAL A 215 -6.97 -27.02 2.81
N GLU A 216 -7.27 -25.98 3.58
CA GLU A 216 -6.41 -25.44 4.64
C GLU A 216 -7.14 -25.34 5.96
N ARG A 217 -6.38 -25.34 7.06
CA ARG A 217 -6.93 -24.99 8.36
C ARG A 217 -7.39 -23.53 8.32
N LEU A 218 -8.61 -23.27 8.78
CA LEU A 218 -9.08 -21.90 8.93
C LEU A 218 -8.50 -21.33 10.23
N LEU A 219 -7.67 -20.30 10.12
CA LEU A 219 -7.17 -19.55 11.26
C LEU A 219 -8.14 -18.41 11.58
N GLU A 220 -9.10 -18.71 12.46
CA GLU A 220 -10.02 -17.70 13.01
C GLU A 220 -9.25 -16.73 13.93
N LYS A 221 -9.64 -15.45 13.92
CA LYS A 221 -9.03 -14.38 14.75
C LYS A 221 -7.51 -14.28 14.60
N SER A 222 -7.03 -14.50 13.38
CA SER A 222 -5.62 -14.38 13.07
C SER A 222 -5.19 -12.92 12.98
N ARG A 223 -3.91 -12.71 13.26
CA ARG A 223 -3.22 -11.45 13.02
C ARG A 223 -2.43 -11.55 11.73
N HIS A 224 -2.40 -10.48 10.97
CA HIS A 224 -1.60 -10.37 9.76
C HIS A 224 -0.28 -9.68 10.13
N ILE A 225 0.78 -10.48 10.27
CA ILE A 225 2.12 -10.01 10.57
C ILE A 225 2.98 -10.21 9.33
N GLU A 226 3.76 -9.21 8.96
CA GLU A 226 4.61 -9.32 7.78
C GLU A 226 6.02 -8.83 8.06
N VAL A 227 7.00 -9.41 7.37
CA VAL A 227 8.42 -9.14 7.59
C VAL A 227 9.04 -8.55 6.33
N GLN A 228 9.63 -7.37 6.47
CA GLN A 228 10.40 -6.74 5.39
C GLN A 228 11.69 -7.52 5.18
N VAL A 229 11.96 -7.92 3.93
CA VAL A 229 13.26 -8.46 3.52
C VAL A 229 13.93 -7.54 2.52
N LEU A 230 15.26 -7.56 2.53
CA LEU A 230 16.11 -6.86 1.57
C LEU A 230 17.32 -7.75 1.25
N THR A 231 17.55 -7.98 -0.04
CA THR A 231 18.61 -8.88 -0.52
C THR A 231 19.42 -8.21 -1.62
N ASP A 232 20.74 -8.43 -1.64
CA ASP A 232 21.59 -8.03 -2.76
C ASP A 232 21.92 -9.19 -3.70
N THR A 233 22.54 -8.86 -4.84
CA THR A 233 22.99 -9.85 -5.84
C THR A 233 24.24 -10.63 -5.41
N LEU A 234 24.79 -10.37 -4.23
CA LEU A 234 26.02 -10.96 -3.72
C LEU A 234 25.76 -11.98 -2.60
N GLY A 235 24.48 -12.27 -2.32
CA GLY A 235 24.03 -13.28 -1.38
C GLY A 235 23.79 -12.76 0.04
N ASN A 236 23.92 -11.46 0.29
CA ASN A 236 23.48 -10.88 1.55
C ASN A 236 21.96 -10.75 1.54
N ALA A 237 21.33 -11.14 2.65
CA ALA A 237 19.90 -11.10 2.83
C ALA A 237 19.60 -10.81 4.30
N VAL A 238 18.84 -9.77 4.56
CA VAL A 238 18.48 -9.30 5.91
C VAL A 238 16.98 -9.08 6.01
N HIS A 239 16.45 -9.14 7.24
CA HIS A 239 15.13 -8.62 7.55
C HIS A 239 15.21 -7.27 8.26
N LEU A 240 14.25 -6.39 7.96
CA LEU A 240 14.09 -5.07 8.58
C LEU A 240 12.90 -5.08 9.55
N PHE A 241 12.85 -6.15 10.35
CA PHE A 241 11.81 -6.42 11.35
C PHE A 241 10.41 -6.60 10.74
N GLU A 242 9.42 -6.72 11.61
CA GLU A 242 8.03 -6.97 11.25
C GLU A 242 7.15 -5.72 11.30
N ARG A 243 6.00 -5.80 10.62
CA ARG A 243 4.86 -4.89 10.72
C ARG A 243 3.63 -5.67 11.14
N GLU A 244 2.80 -5.04 11.95
CA GLU A 244 1.45 -5.50 12.29
C GLU A 244 0.44 -4.80 11.38
N CYS A 245 -0.27 -5.59 10.58
CA CYS A 245 -1.16 -5.14 9.51
C CYS A 245 -2.57 -5.71 9.68
N SER A 246 -2.92 -6.11 10.90
CA SER A 246 -4.19 -6.79 11.20
C SER A 246 -5.43 -5.91 11.04
N ILE A 247 -5.35 -4.59 11.19
CA ILE A 247 -6.53 -3.74 11.04
C ILE A 247 -6.86 -3.58 9.56
N GLN A 248 -7.86 -4.34 9.12
CA GLN A 248 -8.25 -4.48 7.72
C GLN A 248 -9.74 -4.27 7.53
N ARG A 249 -10.12 -3.82 6.33
CA ARG A 249 -11.50 -3.76 5.85
C ARG A 249 -11.59 -4.56 4.55
N ARG A 250 -12.39 -5.63 4.52
CA ARG A 250 -12.53 -6.50 3.33
C ARG A 250 -11.17 -6.94 2.77
N HIS A 251 -10.25 -7.34 3.66
CA HIS A 251 -8.86 -7.72 3.36
C HIS A 251 -7.95 -6.60 2.83
N GLN A 252 -8.39 -5.34 2.89
CA GLN A 252 -7.54 -4.17 2.61
C GLN A 252 -7.01 -3.60 3.93
N LYS A 253 -5.68 -3.48 4.04
CA LYS A 253 -5.01 -2.89 5.21
C LYS A 253 -5.40 -1.40 5.36
N VAL A 254 -5.70 -0.99 6.58
CA VAL A 254 -6.18 0.37 6.92
C VAL A 254 -5.20 1.09 7.86
N VAL A 255 -4.69 0.35 8.85
CA VAL A 255 -3.71 0.81 9.83
C VAL A 255 -2.61 -0.24 9.95
N GLU A 256 -1.38 0.23 9.90
CA GLU A 256 -0.18 -0.59 10.03
C GLU A 256 0.74 -0.01 11.11
N GLU A 257 1.38 -0.86 11.91
CA GLU A 257 2.33 -0.41 12.93
C GLU A 257 3.59 -1.27 12.99
N ALA A 258 4.72 -0.65 13.38
CA ALA A 258 6.01 -1.31 13.48
C ALA A 258 6.76 -0.83 14.74
N PRO A 259 7.35 -1.75 15.55
CA PRO A 259 7.18 -3.21 15.47
C PRO A 259 5.76 -3.67 15.88
N SER A 260 5.49 -4.96 15.75
CA SER A 260 4.23 -5.54 16.23
C SER A 260 4.16 -5.51 17.76
N PRO A 261 3.02 -5.10 18.37
CA PRO A 261 2.87 -5.03 19.81
C PRO A 261 2.78 -6.41 20.49
N VAL A 262 2.53 -7.48 19.74
CA VAL A 262 2.30 -8.82 20.30
C VAL A 262 3.49 -9.77 20.18
N LEU A 263 4.47 -9.45 19.34
CA LEU A 263 5.64 -10.33 19.20
C LEU A 263 6.67 -10.06 20.30
N ASP A 264 7.06 -11.12 21.01
CA ASP A 264 8.24 -11.11 21.85
C ASP A 264 9.53 -11.20 21.01
N ALA A 265 10.69 -11.12 21.68
CA ALA A 265 11.98 -11.14 21.00
C ALA A 265 12.26 -12.47 20.27
N ILE A 266 11.79 -13.60 20.83
CA ILE A 266 12.06 -14.95 20.31
C ILE A 266 11.23 -15.18 19.05
N THR A 267 9.92 -14.94 19.12
CA THR A 267 9.04 -15.10 17.95
C THR A 267 9.44 -14.14 16.83
N ARG A 268 9.85 -12.91 17.16
CA ARG A 268 10.35 -11.95 16.17
C ARG A 268 11.62 -12.43 15.47
N GLU A 269 12.58 -12.99 16.20
CA GLU A 269 13.78 -13.58 15.61
C GLU A 269 13.43 -14.76 14.70
N GLN A 270 12.57 -15.67 15.15
CA GLN A 270 12.11 -16.82 14.37
C GLN A 270 11.38 -16.41 13.09
N MET A 271 10.48 -15.42 13.15
CA MET A 271 9.77 -14.90 11.97
C MET A 271 10.74 -14.17 11.03
N GLY A 272 11.70 -13.42 11.57
CA GLY A 272 12.76 -12.77 10.80
C GLY A 272 13.62 -13.77 10.02
N GLU A 273 14.09 -14.83 10.68
CA GLU A 273 14.84 -15.91 10.05
C GLU A 273 14.01 -16.65 9.00
N ALA A 274 12.74 -16.95 9.29
CA ALA A 274 11.84 -17.58 8.35
C ALA A 274 11.66 -16.72 7.08
N ALA A 275 11.50 -15.41 7.22
CA ALA A 275 11.39 -14.50 6.09
C ALA A 275 12.68 -14.43 5.25
N VAL A 276 13.85 -14.39 5.89
CA VAL A 276 15.14 -14.45 5.18
C VAL A 276 15.31 -15.78 4.44
N ASN A 277 14.91 -16.89 5.05
CA ASN A 277 14.95 -18.20 4.41
C ASN A 277 13.99 -18.28 3.21
N ALA A 278 12.79 -17.71 3.33
CA ALA A 278 11.84 -17.59 2.22
C ALA A 278 12.46 -16.84 1.03
N ALA A 279 13.08 -15.68 1.28
CA ALA A 279 13.73 -14.88 0.24
C ALA A 279 14.89 -15.64 -0.43
N LYS A 280 15.72 -16.33 0.36
CA LYS A 280 16.83 -17.15 -0.17
C LYS A 280 16.35 -18.34 -1.01
N ALA A 281 15.19 -18.91 -0.68
CA ALA A 281 14.66 -20.08 -1.39
C ALA A 281 14.33 -19.81 -2.87
N VAL A 282 14.12 -18.54 -3.23
CA VAL A 282 13.76 -18.12 -4.58
C VAL A 282 14.80 -17.17 -5.20
N ASP A 283 16.03 -17.16 -4.66
CA ASP A 283 17.12 -16.29 -5.07
C ASP A 283 16.65 -14.81 -5.21
N TYR A 284 15.90 -14.35 -4.21
CA TYR A 284 15.25 -13.03 -4.25
C TYR A 284 16.29 -11.90 -4.36
N GLU A 285 15.96 -10.83 -5.09
CA GLU A 285 16.77 -9.61 -5.26
C GLU A 285 15.94 -8.37 -4.92
N GLY A 286 16.51 -7.43 -4.17
CA GLY A 286 15.86 -6.16 -3.83
C GLY A 286 14.94 -6.26 -2.62
N ALA A 287 13.94 -5.38 -2.54
CA ALA A 287 13.00 -5.34 -1.43
C ALA A 287 11.79 -6.26 -1.70
N GLY A 288 11.35 -6.96 -0.66
CA GLY A 288 10.15 -7.78 -0.68
C GLY A 288 9.58 -7.94 0.72
N THR A 289 8.38 -8.49 0.82
CA THR A 289 7.76 -8.75 2.11
C THR A 289 7.22 -10.16 2.17
N VAL A 290 7.52 -10.85 3.27
CA VAL A 290 6.96 -12.16 3.57
C VAL A 290 5.83 -11.97 4.59
N GLU A 291 4.60 -12.33 4.19
CA GLU A 291 3.41 -12.18 5.02
C GLU A 291 3.11 -13.50 5.76
N PHE A 292 2.65 -13.37 7.00
CA PHE A 292 2.30 -14.46 7.89
C PHE A 292 0.94 -14.21 8.56
N LEU A 293 0.22 -15.30 8.81
CA LEU A 293 -0.87 -15.32 9.78
C LEU A 293 -0.34 -15.83 11.12
N LEU A 294 -0.52 -15.03 12.18
CA LEU A 294 -0.23 -15.42 13.56
C LEU A 294 -1.56 -15.78 14.24
N SER A 295 -1.68 -17.02 14.73
CA SER A 295 -2.86 -17.52 15.45
C SER A 295 -2.82 -17.18 16.94
N GLU A 296 -3.96 -17.34 17.63
CA GLU A 296 -4.10 -17.02 19.05
C GLU A 296 -3.16 -17.84 19.97
N ASP A 297 -2.74 -19.02 19.54
CA ASP A 297 -1.77 -19.89 20.23
C ASP A 297 -0.30 -19.47 20.03
N GLY A 298 -0.06 -18.42 19.24
CA GLY A 298 1.27 -17.88 18.98
C GLY A 298 2.04 -18.58 17.85
N GLU A 299 1.40 -19.51 17.13
CA GLU A 299 1.97 -20.11 15.92
C GLU A 299 1.82 -19.15 14.74
N PHE A 300 2.87 -19.03 13.92
CA PHE A 300 2.82 -18.24 12.70
C PHE A 300 2.95 -19.14 11.47
N HIS A 301 2.26 -18.76 10.40
CA HIS A 301 2.22 -19.51 9.16
C HIS A 301 2.33 -18.57 7.97
N PHE A 302 3.19 -18.91 7.01
CA PHE A 302 3.34 -18.21 5.75
C PHE A 302 2.00 -18.10 5.03
N LEU A 303 1.70 -16.89 4.59
CA LEU A 303 0.52 -16.54 3.82
C LEU A 303 0.87 -16.33 2.36
N GLU A 304 1.75 -15.36 2.09
CA GLU A 304 2.23 -15.02 0.75
C GLU A 304 3.56 -14.24 0.84
N MET A 305 4.19 -14.01 -0.31
CA MET A 305 5.30 -13.06 -0.42
C MET A 305 4.96 -12.03 -1.48
N ASN A 306 4.94 -10.76 -1.08
CA ASN A 306 4.78 -9.65 -1.99
C ASN A 306 6.14 -9.36 -2.63
N THR A 307 6.24 -9.57 -3.95
CA THR A 307 7.51 -9.53 -4.69
C THR A 307 7.86 -8.11 -5.14
N ARG A 308 7.71 -7.16 -4.23
CA ARG A 308 7.81 -5.71 -4.46
C ARG A 308 7.87 -4.95 -3.14
N LEU A 309 8.06 -3.64 -3.25
CA LEU A 309 7.80 -2.71 -2.15
C LEU A 309 6.29 -2.69 -1.80
N GLN A 310 5.96 -2.37 -0.56
CA GLN A 310 4.59 -2.23 -0.08
C GLN A 310 4.28 -0.78 0.31
N VAL A 311 2.99 -0.49 0.47
CA VAL A 311 2.47 0.85 0.79
C VAL A 311 3.04 1.30 2.15
N GLU A 312 3.00 0.37 3.11
CA GLU A 312 3.39 0.46 4.52
C GLU A 312 4.90 0.34 4.78
N HIS A 313 5.74 0.40 3.74
CA HIS A 313 7.20 0.45 3.94
C HIS A 313 7.70 1.62 4.82
N PRO A 314 7.06 2.82 4.86
CA PRO A 314 7.57 3.96 5.63
C PRO A 314 7.73 3.70 7.13
N ILE A 315 6.86 2.89 7.75
CA ILE A 315 6.98 2.58 9.18
C ILE A 315 8.22 1.73 9.47
N THR A 316 8.60 0.83 8.56
CA THR A 316 9.87 0.10 8.64
C THR A 316 11.06 1.05 8.47
N GLU A 317 11.00 2.00 7.53
CA GLU A 317 12.06 3.02 7.38
C GLU A 317 12.20 3.86 8.65
N CYS A 318 11.10 4.25 9.30
CA CYS A 318 11.13 5.03 10.54
C CYS A 318 11.82 4.28 11.70
N ILE A 319 11.55 2.98 11.88
CA ILE A 319 12.11 2.23 13.01
C ILE A 319 13.54 1.72 12.75
N SER A 320 13.91 1.47 11.49
CA SER A 320 15.25 0.95 11.12
C SER A 320 16.22 2.06 10.69
N GLY A 321 15.69 3.16 10.15
CA GLY A 321 16.43 4.22 9.43
C GLY A 321 17.12 3.77 8.15
N VAL A 322 16.67 2.66 7.58
CA VAL A 322 17.05 2.24 6.24
C VAL A 322 16.04 2.83 5.26
N ASP A 323 16.50 3.57 4.26
CA ASP A 323 15.66 4.02 3.14
C ASP A 323 15.54 2.89 2.12
N LEU A 324 14.35 2.29 2.03
CA LEU A 324 14.10 1.09 1.25
C LEU A 324 14.18 1.35 -0.26
N VAL A 325 13.71 2.52 -0.72
CA VAL A 325 13.76 2.87 -2.14
C VAL A 325 15.19 3.16 -2.59
N VAL A 326 15.98 3.83 -1.75
CA VAL A 326 17.41 4.04 -2.00
C VAL A 326 18.13 2.70 -2.09
N GLU A 327 17.90 1.78 -1.16
CA GLU A 327 18.55 0.47 -1.21
C GLU A 327 18.07 -0.39 -2.39
N GLN A 328 16.80 -0.31 -2.81
CA GLN A 328 16.33 -0.95 -4.04
C GLN A 328 17.14 -0.48 -5.26
N ILE A 329 17.37 0.83 -5.39
CA ILE A 329 18.15 1.41 -6.50
C ILE A 329 19.62 0.94 -6.41
N ARG A 330 20.21 0.94 -5.21
CA ARG A 330 21.59 0.49 -4.99
C ARG A 330 21.79 -0.99 -5.35
N VAL A 331 20.88 -1.86 -4.89
CA VAL A 331 20.88 -3.29 -5.23
C VAL A 331 20.72 -3.49 -6.74
N ALA A 332 19.77 -2.77 -7.36
CA ALA A 332 19.57 -2.85 -8.81
C ALA A 332 20.80 -2.38 -9.60
N ALA A 333 21.60 -1.46 -9.04
CA ALA A 333 22.89 -1.07 -9.60
C ALA A 333 24.00 -2.14 -9.42
N GLY A 334 23.73 -3.20 -8.66
CA GLY A 334 24.65 -4.30 -8.35
C GLY A 334 25.58 -4.02 -7.16
N LEU A 335 25.26 -3.03 -6.32
CA LEU A 335 26.03 -2.72 -5.12
C LEU A 335 25.64 -3.65 -3.96
N PRO A 336 26.59 -3.99 -3.05
CA PRO A 336 26.27 -4.71 -1.82
C PRO A 336 25.38 -3.87 -0.90
N LEU A 337 24.60 -4.55 -0.06
CA LEU A 337 23.98 -3.89 1.09
C LEU A 337 25.07 -3.34 2.03
N PRO A 338 24.93 -2.11 2.55
CA PRO A 338 25.95 -1.51 3.41
C PRO A 338 25.89 -1.99 4.86
N PHE A 339 25.05 -2.99 5.18
CA PHE A 339 24.81 -3.51 6.52
C PHE A 339 24.55 -5.01 6.52
N THR A 340 24.72 -5.61 7.68
CA THR A 340 24.37 -6.99 8.02
C THR A 340 23.24 -7.02 9.04
N GLN A 341 22.67 -8.20 9.32
CA GLN A 341 21.57 -8.34 10.28
C GLN A 341 21.92 -7.78 11.68
N SER A 342 23.18 -7.90 12.11
CA SER A 342 23.64 -7.43 13.42
C SER A 342 23.77 -5.90 13.53
N ASP A 343 23.78 -5.18 12.41
CA ASP A 343 23.87 -3.71 12.40
C ASP A 343 22.49 -3.05 12.57
N LEU A 344 21.41 -3.83 12.41
CA LEU A 344 20.04 -3.36 12.43
C LEU A 344 19.47 -3.39 13.85
N THR A 345 18.80 -2.30 14.24
CA THR A 345 18.12 -2.19 15.54
C THR A 345 16.77 -1.49 15.38
N ILE A 346 15.81 -1.87 16.21
CA ILE A 346 14.51 -1.19 16.29
C ILE A 346 14.67 0.09 17.11
N ARG A 347 14.25 1.23 16.54
CA ARG A 347 14.23 2.52 17.22
C ARG A 347 12.81 3.04 17.32
N GLY A 348 12.24 2.98 18.52
CA GLY A 348 10.91 3.51 18.80
C GLY A 348 9.80 2.70 18.13
N HIS A 349 8.70 3.39 17.81
CA HIS A 349 7.48 2.81 17.26
C HIS A 349 6.92 3.73 16.18
N ALA A 350 6.46 3.16 15.06
CA ALA A 350 5.87 3.90 13.97
C ALA A 350 4.48 3.34 13.62
N ILE A 351 3.57 4.23 13.22
CA ILE A 351 2.21 3.89 12.80
C ILE A 351 1.96 4.61 11.47
N GLU A 352 1.38 3.90 10.51
CA GLU A 352 0.86 4.44 9.26
C GLU A 352 -0.67 4.30 9.25
N VAL A 353 -1.33 5.31 8.69
CA VAL A 353 -2.73 5.23 8.31
C VAL A 353 -2.90 5.70 6.87
N ARG A 354 -3.76 5.00 6.13
CA ARG A 354 -4.09 5.33 4.73
C ARG A 354 -5.30 6.26 4.69
N ILE A 355 -5.08 7.47 4.17
CA ILE A 355 -6.13 8.48 4.04
C ILE A 355 -6.82 8.28 2.70
N TYR A 356 -8.08 7.89 2.76
CA TYR A 356 -8.93 7.64 1.60
C TYR A 356 -9.98 8.72 1.42
N ALA A 357 -10.28 9.04 0.16
CA ALA A 357 -11.49 9.74 -0.24
C ALA A 357 -12.68 8.76 -0.22
N GLU A 358 -13.20 8.48 0.97
CA GLU A 358 -14.32 7.55 1.20
C GLU A 358 -15.17 8.01 2.38
N ASP A 359 -16.39 7.49 2.49
CA ASP A 359 -17.31 7.77 3.58
C ASP A 359 -17.49 6.54 4.50
N PRO A 360 -16.74 6.43 5.62
CA PRO A 360 -16.87 5.30 6.55
C PRO A 360 -18.28 5.15 7.14
N SER A 361 -19.05 6.24 7.25
CA SER A 361 -20.42 6.21 7.77
C SER A 361 -21.44 5.65 6.79
N ASN A 362 -21.05 5.56 5.52
CA ASN A 362 -21.85 5.02 4.44
C ASN A 362 -21.12 3.85 3.77
N ASN A 363 -20.74 2.85 4.58
CA ASN A 363 -20.08 1.61 4.13
C ASN A 363 -18.82 1.87 3.29
N PHE A 364 -18.07 2.93 3.62
CA PHE A 364 -16.82 3.32 2.97
C PHE A 364 -16.96 3.46 1.45
N LEU A 365 -18.07 4.05 1.00
CA LEU A 365 -18.27 4.36 -0.41
C LEU A 365 -17.25 5.41 -0.85
N PRO A 366 -16.61 5.26 -2.03
CA PRO A 366 -15.70 6.26 -2.56
C PRO A 366 -16.38 7.63 -2.67
N ALA A 367 -15.67 8.66 -2.23
CA ALA A 367 -16.09 10.04 -2.33
C ALA A 367 -15.24 10.73 -3.42
N ILE A 368 -15.90 11.40 -4.36
CA ILE A 368 -15.24 12.11 -5.45
C ILE A 368 -15.43 13.61 -5.30
N GLY A 369 -14.47 14.38 -5.79
CA GLY A 369 -14.58 15.83 -5.77
C GLY A 369 -13.24 16.54 -5.60
N PRO A 370 -13.25 17.88 -5.68
CA PRO A 370 -12.04 18.69 -5.53
C PRO A 370 -11.55 18.69 -4.09
N LEU A 371 -10.23 18.68 -3.92
CA LEU A 371 -9.55 18.92 -2.65
C LEU A 371 -9.45 20.44 -2.44
N ALA A 372 -10.53 21.05 -1.96
CA ALA A 372 -10.65 22.49 -1.76
C ALA A 372 -9.62 23.03 -0.75
N MET A 373 -9.30 22.24 0.28
CA MET A 373 -8.16 22.49 1.16
C MET A 373 -7.43 21.19 1.47
N PHE A 374 -6.11 21.23 1.42
CA PHE A 374 -5.25 20.10 1.78
C PHE A 374 -4.07 20.65 2.60
N ARG A 375 -4.22 20.65 3.93
CA ARG A 375 -3.21 21.11 4.88
C ARG A 375 -2.85 19.96 5.82
N PRO A 376 -1.82 19.17 5.47
CA PRO A 376 -1.39 18.06 6.31
C PRO A 376 -0.78 18.57 7.62
N PRO A 377 -0.84 17.77 8.69
CA PRO A 377 -0.12 18.07 9.92
C PRO A 377 1.38 18.05 9.67
N THR A 378 2.12 18.88 10.42
CA THR A 378 3.59 18.95 10.34
C THR A 378 4.17 18.96 11.74
N GLY A 379 5.38 18.42 11.91
CA GLY A 379 6.09 18.48 13.18
C GLY A 379 7.04 17.29 13.38
N PRO A 380 7.74 17.24 14.53
CA PRO A 380 8.64 16.15 14.84
C PRO A 380 7.93 14.79 14.83
N GLY A 381 8.50 13.84 14.10
CA GLY A 381 7.97 12.48 14.00
C GLY A 381 6.67 12.38 13.22
N ILE A 382 6.36 13.33 12.34
CA ILE A 382 5.26 13.26 11.36
C ILE A 382 5.86 13.24 9.95
N ARG A 383 5.46 12.25 9.17
CA ARG A 383 5.79 12.10 7.75
C ARG A 383 4.51 11.96 6.95
N LEU A 384 4.47 12.58 5.79
CA LEU A 384 3.38 12.46 4.83
C LEU A 384 3.95 12.07 3.47
N ASP A 385 3.49 10.92 2.98
CA ASP A 385 3.73 10.51 1.60
C ASP A 385 2.43 10.69 0.83
N THR A 386 2.40 11.55 -0.18
CA THR A 386 1.16 11.89 -0.91
C THR A 386 1.37 11.97 -2.42
N GLY A 387 0.31 11.63 -3.16
CA GLY A 387 0.20 11.78 -4.61
C GLY A 387 -0.73 12.90 -5.05
N VAL A 388 -1.26 13.68 -4.11
CA VAL A 388 -2.20 14.79 -4.36
C VAL A 388 -1.79 16.04 -3.60
N ARG A 389 -2.36 17.18 -3.98
CA ARG A 389 -2.21 18.47 -3.27
C ARG A 389 -3.52 19.26 -3.30
N GLU A 390 -3.53 20.38 -2.59
CA GLU A 390 -4.64 21.33 -2.65
C GLU A 390 -4.93 21.74 -4.10
N GLY A 391 -6.21 21.70 -4.48
CA GLY A 391 -6.69 22.00 -5.82
C GLY A 391 -6.79 20.80 -6.76
N ASP A 392 -6.18 19.65 -6.44
CA ASP A 392 -6.39 18.41 -7.17
C ASP A 392 -7.80 17.84 -6.88
N ALA A 393 -8.16 16.68 -7.46
CA ALA A 393 -9.45 16.03 -7.24
C ALA A 393 -9.32 14.53 -7.01
N ALA A 394 -10.17 13.99 -6.14
CA ALA A 394 -10.41 12.56 -6.06
C ALA A 394 -11.34 12.15 -7.22
N SER A 395 -10.87 11.23 -8.07
CA SER A 395 -11.62 10.74 -9.23
C SER A 395 -12.00 9.26 -9.10
N ILE A 396 -12.82 8.77 -10.04
CA ILE A 396 -13.21 7.35 -10.12
C ILE A 396 -12.20 6.50 -10.91
N ASP A 397 -11.21 7.13 -11.56
CA ASP A 397 -10.35 6.46 -12.53
C ASP A 397 -9.32 5.55 -11.84
N PHE A 398 -9.02 5.82 -10.56
CA PHE A 398 -8.00 5.14 -9.79
C PHE A 398 -8.45 4.85 -8.34
N ASP A 399 -7.56 4.19 -7.59
CA ASP A 399 -7.73 3.96 -6.16
C ASP A 399 -7.94 5.30 -5.40
N PRO A 400 -8.89 5.36 -4.44
CA PRO A 400 -9.24 6.60 -3.74
C PRO A 400 -8.23 7.02 -2.65
N MET A 401 -7.07 6.38 -2.51
CA MET A 401 -6.05 6.77 -1.54
C MET A 401 -5.44 8.13 -1.92
N LEU A 402 -5.52 9.08 -0.99
CA LEU A 402 -5.00 10.44 -1.15
C LEU A 402 -3.56 10.55 -0.63
N ALA A 403 -3.30 9.99 0.55
CA ALA A 403 -2.02 10.09 1.22
C ALA A 403 -1.84 8.97 2.26
N LYS A 404 -0.59 8.78 2.66
CA LYS A 404 -0.19 7.98 3.81
C LYS A 404 0.31 8.94 4.88
N LEU A 405 -0.32 8.89 6.05
CA LEU A 405 0.13 9.65 7.21
C LEU A 405 0.88 8.69 8.12
N VAL A 406 2.14 9.02 8.39
CA VAL A 406 3.06 8.20 9.17
C VAL A 406 3.49 8.99 10.38
N VAL A 407 3.46 8.38 11.55
CA VAL A 407 4.06 8.96 12.76
C VAL A 407 5.10 8.02 13.34
N HIS A 408 6.13 8.60 13.96
CA HIS A 408 7.18 7.86 14.65
C HIS A 408 7.41 8.47 16.03
N ALA A 409 7.51 7.63 17.07
CA ALA A 409 7.68 8.05 18.46
C ALA A 409 8.62 7.11 19.24
N PRO A 410 9.08 7.50 20.45
CA PRO A 410 9.93 6.63 21.28
C PRO A 410 9.25 5.33 21.74
N ASP A 411 7.92 5.31 21.82
CA ASP A 411 7.11 4.18 22.31
C ASP A 411 5.74 4.18 21.62
N ARG A 412 5.06 3.03 21.66
CA ARG A 412 3.75 2.82 21.02
C ARG A 412 2.70 3.79 21.51
N ASP A 413 2.54 3.99 22.82
CA ASP A 413 1.52 4.89 23.37
C ASP A 413 1.73 6.34 22.91
N SER A 414 2.99 6.78 22.83
CA SER A 414 3.36 8.07 22.27
C SER A 414 3.06 8.16 20.78
N ALA A 415 3.27 7.09 20.01
CA ALA A 415 2.90 7.02 18.60
C ALA A 415 1.38 7.10 18.41
N ILE A 416 0.59 6.36 19.20
CA ILE A 416 -0.88 6.39 19.15
C ILE A 416 -1.41 7.81 19.44
N ARG A 417 -0.93 8.45 20.53
CA ARG A 417 -1.31 9.84 20.84
C ARG A 417 -0.95 10.80 19.71
N ARG A 418 0.23 10.64 19.10
CA ARG A 418 0.67 11.47 17.98
C ARG A 418 -0.17 11.24 16.74
N MET A 419 -0.48 10.00 16.39
CA MET A 419 -1.31 9.66 15.22
C MET A 419 -2.71 10.23 15.38
N LYS A 420 -3.35 10.00 16.54
CA LYS A 420 -4.67 10.58 16.85
C LYS A 420 -4.67 12.09 16.63
N ARG A 421 -3.70 12.79 17.21
CA ARG A 421 -3.58 14.25 17.06
C ARG A 421 -3.33 14.66 15.61
N ALA A 422 -2.48 13.94 14.89
CA ALA A 422 -2.17 14.22 13.49
C ALA A 422 -3.40 14.05 12.59
N CYS A 423 -4.24 13.04 12.83
CA CYS A 423 -5.52 12.88 12.14
C CYS A 423 -6.48 14.05 12.44
N GLU A 424 -6.60 14.46 13.70
CA GLU A 424 -7.45 15.60 14.12
C GLU A 424 -6.99 16.95 13.54
N ASP A 425 -5.67 17.15 13.40
CA ASP A 425 -5.08 18.38 12.88
C ASP A 425 -5.04 18.44 11.35
N PHE A 426 -5.31 17.33 10.64
CA PHE A 426 -5.31 17.29 9.18
C PHE A 426 -6.54 18.01 8.62
N VAL A 427 -6.35 19.20 8.07
CA VAL A 427 -7.41 19.93 7.36
C VAL A 427 -7.48 19.46 5.91
N LEU A 428 -8.46 18.59 5.63
CA LEU A 428 -8.77 18.10 4.29
C LEU A 428 -10.25 18.35 3.99
N LEU A 429 -10.55 19.35 3.17
CA LEU A 429 -11.92 19.76 2.83
C LEU A 429 -12.21 19.65 1.33
N GLY A 430 -13.49 19.49 1.00
CA GLY A 430 -14.00 19.41 -0.37
C GLY A 430 -14.42 18.00 -0.79
N VAL A 431 -13.93 16.98 -0.08
CA VAL A 431 -14.32 15.57 -0.23
C VAL A 431 -14.46 14.93 1.15
N THR A 432 -15.36 13.95 1.28
CA THR A 432 -15.47 13.12 2.49
C THR A 432 -14.25 12.21 2.58
N THR A 433 -13.70 12.04 3.79
CA THR A 433 -12.55 11.17 4.04
C THR A 433 -12.73 10.30 5.27
N ASN A 434 -11.84 9.32 5.41
CA ASN A 434 -11.81 8.42 6.56
C ASN A 434 -11.05 8.95 7.79
N LEU A 435 -10.60 10.22 7.81
CA LEU A 435 -9.79 10.80 8.91
C LEU A 435 -10.43 10.65 10.29
N GLY A 436 -11.74 10.92 10.40
CA GLY A 436 -12.47 10.78 11.66
C GLY A 436 -12.47 9.34 12.18
N PHE A 437 -12.73 8.39 11.29
CA PHE A 437 -12.69 6.96 11.60
C PHE A 437 -11.29 6.51 12.06
N LEU A 438 -10.24 6.96 11.37
CA LEU A 438 -8.85 6.67 11.74
C LEU A 438 -8.51 7.24 13.13
N SER A 439 -8.95 8.46 13.43
CA SER A 439 -8.79 9.07 14.76
C SER A 439 -9.50 8.25 15.86
N ASP A 440 -10.68 7.72 15.57
CA ASP A 440 -11.44 6.89 16.52
C ASP A 440 -10.79 5.52 16.76
N ILE A 441 -10.20 4.89 15.73
CA ILE A 441 -9.37 3.70 15.92
C ILE A 441 -8.23 4.00 16.89
N MET A 442 -7.51 5.12 16.70
CA MET A 442 -6.41 5.51 17.58
C MET A 442 -6.87 5.78 19.02
N GLY A 443 -8.13 6.15 19.23
CA GLY A 443 -8.72 6.32 20.56
C GLY A 443 -9.34 5.05 21.16
N HIS A 444 -9.41 3.95 20.40
CA HIS A 444 -10.17 2.78 20.80
C HIS A 444 -9.44 1.93 21.86
N PRO A 445 -10.09 1.52 22.97
CA PRO A 445 -9.44 0.74 24.03
C PRO A 445 -8.79 -0.57 23.54
N ALA A 446 -9.45 -1.31 22.63
CA ALA A 446 -8.90 -2.54 22.07
C ALA A 446 -7.61 -2.29 21.26
N TYR A 447 -7.52 -1.17 20.54
CA TYR A 447 -6.30 -0.80 19.83
C TYR A 447 -5.16 -0.50 20.80
N HIS A 448 -5.44 0.27 21.86
CA HIS A 448 -4.48 0.53 22.94
C HIS A 448 -3.99 -0.76 23.62
N ALA A 449 -4.89 -1.72 23.85
CA ALA A 449 -4.55 -3.02 24.43
C ALA A 449 -3.75 -3.93 23.47
N GLY A 450 -3.63 -3.56 22.19
CA GLY A 450 -2.99 -4.38 21.17
C GLY A 450 -3.87 -5.55 20.71
N GLU A 451 -5.18 -5.51 20.99
CA GLU A 451 -6.18 -6.53 20.61
C GLU A 451 -6.61 -6.33 19.14
N THR A 452 -5.64 -6.41 18.22
CA THR A 452 -5.82 -6.18 16.78
C THR A 452 -5.85 -7.51 16.03
N THR A 453 -7.02 -7.91 15.54
CA THR A 453 -7.21 -9.07 14.66
C THR A 453 -7.74 -8.63 13.30
N THR A 454 -7.70 -9.51 12.31
CA THR A 454 -8.17 -9.22 10.93
C THR A 454 -9.65 -8.81 10.83
N ASP A 455 -10.46 -9.12 11.84
CA ASP A 455 -11.87 -8.75 11.99
C ASP A 455 -12.08 -7.55 12.94
N PHE A 456 -11.03 -6.82 13.33
CA PHE A 456 -11.09 -5.72 14.30
C PHE A 456 -12.19 -4.69 13.99
N ILE A 457 -12.30 -4.25 12.73
CA ILE A 457 -13.30 -3.24 12.34
C ILE A 457 -14.71 -3.82 12.45
N ASP A 458 -14.92 -5.05 11.98
CA ASP A 458 -16.23 -5.72 11.99
C ASP A 458 -16.70 -6.00 13.43
N VAL A 459 -15.77 -6.32 14.35
CA VAL A 459 -16.06 -6.59 15.76
C VAL A 459 -16.39 -5.30 16.53
N ASN A 460 -15.65 -4.21 16.30
CA ASN A 460 -15.80 -2.98 17.08
C ASN A 460 -16.84 -2.01 16.49
N TRP A 461 -17.17 -2.13 15.20
CA TRP A 461 -18.23 -1.36 14.53
C TRP A 461 -19.17 -2.26 13.71
N PRO A 462 -19.89 -3.21 14.35
CA PRO A 462 -20.73 -4.20 13.65
C PRO A 462 -21.91 -3.56 12.88
N GLU A 463 -22.40 -2.41 13.34
CA GLU A 463 -23.47 -1.63 12.70
C GLU A 463 -22.92 -0.52 11.80
N GLY A 464 -21.61 -0.52 11.53
CA GLY A 464 -20.89 0.55 10.84
C GLY A 464 -20.41 1.64 11.80
N TRP A 465 -19.44 2.42 11.32
CA TRP A 465 -18.94 3.59 12.04
C TRP A 465 -19.88 4.77 11.85
N SER A 466 -20.00 5.64 12.85
CA SER A 466 -20.72 6.90 12.71
C SER A 466 -19.95 7.99 13.46
N PRO A 467 -19.75 9.18 12.86
CA PRO A 467 -19.00 10.24 13.52
C PRO A 467 -19.75 10.73 14.76
N GLU A 468 -19.03 10.98 15.85
CA GLU A 468 -19.57 11.79 16.92
C GLU A 468 -19.90 13.19 16.36
N THR A 469 -21.16 13.60 16.45
CA THR A 469 -21.58 14.92 15.97
C THR A 469 -20.95 15.99 16.85
N SER A 470 -19.86 16.61 16.41
CA SER A 470 -19.43 17.88 16.98
C SER A 470 -20.46 18.96 16.59
N ASP A 471 -20.73 19.90 17.48
CA ASP A 471 -21.62 21.02 17.19
C ASP A 471 -21.08 21.77 15.96
N VAL A 472 -21.72 21.58 14.80
CA VAL A 472 -21.33 22.15 13.51
C VAL A 472 -21.62 23.65 13.44
N ALA A 473 -22.36 24.19 14.42
CA ALA A 473 -22.75 25.59 14.47
C ALA A 473 -21.57 26.59 14.41
N PRO A 474 -20.43 26.39 15.09
CA PRO A 474 -19.29 27.32 15.02
C PRO A 474 -18.59 27.28 13.65
N PHE A 475 -18.47 26.10 13.03
CA PHE A 475 -17.87 25.95 11.69
C PHE A 475 -18.76 26.56 10.61
N VAL A 476 -20.07 26.31 10.68
CA VAL A 476 -21.06 26.95 9.79
C VAL A 476 -21.07 28.46 10.00
N ALA A 477 -20.95 28.95 11.24
CA ALA A 477 -20.87 30.38 11.54
C ALA A 477 -19.60 31.01 10.97
N ALA A 478 -18.43 30.38 11.15
CA ALA A 478 -17.16 30.86 10.62
C ALA A 478 -17.13 30.87 9.08
N ALA A 479 -17.65 29.81 8.44
CA ALA A 479 -17.80 29.77 6.99
C ALA A 479 -18.78 30.85 6.51
N SER A 480 -19.91 31.03 7.19
CA SER A 480 -20.90 32.06 6.88
C SER A 480 -20.31 33.47 7.00
N GLU A 481 -19.42 33.70 7.97
CA GLU A 481 -18.70 34.97 8.12
C GLU A 481 -17.66 35.18 7.01
N HIS A 482 -16.86 34.16 6.70
CA HIS A 482 -15.84 34.22 5.64
C HIS A 482 -16.46 34.52 4.26
N TYR A 483 -17.55 33.84 3.92
CA TYR A 483 -18.30 34.09 2.69
C TYR A 483 -19.21 35.33 2.77
N GLY A 484 -19.21 36.04 3.90
CA GLY A 484 -19.92 37.30 4.07
C GLY A 484 -21.44 37.17 4.07
N LEU A 485 -22.00 36.00 4.38
CA LEU A 485 -23.45 35.76 4.44
C LEU A 485 -24.14 36.58 5.53
N SER A 486 -23.40 37.03 6.53
CA SER A 486 -23.86 37.98 7.56
C SER A 486 -23.78 39.45 7.12
N ARG A 487 -23.08 39.77 6.03
CA ARG A 487 -23.03 41.13 5.50
C ARG A 487 -24.37 41.43 4.85
N LYS A 488 -25.23 42.19 5.54
CA LYS A 488 -26.36 42.86 4.89
C LYS A 488 -25.80 43.66 3.71
N VAL A 489 -26.17 43.27 2.49
CA VAL A 489 -25.97 44.10 1.31
C VAL A 489 -26.74 45.37 1.59
N THR A 490 -26.03 46.42 2.01
CA THR A 490 -26.62 47.75 2.05
C THR A 490 -26.74 48.16 0.59
N THR A 491 -27.87 47.85 -0.04
CA THR A 491 -28.25 48.44 -1.30
C THR A 491 -28.33 49.94 -1.05
N ILE A 492 -27.27 50.66 -1.42
CA ILE A 492 -27.34 52.11 -1.54
C ILE A 492 -28.28 52.36 -2.71
N GLU A 493 -29.56 52.61 -2.40
CA GLU A 493 -30.48 53.23 -3.34
C GLU A 493 -29.84 54.56 -3.75
N THR A 494 -29.28 54.58 -4.96
CA THR A 494 -28.86 55.82 -5.59
C THR A 494 -30.11 56.49 -6.13
N GLU A 495 -30.82 57.21 -5.26
CA GLU A 495 -31.79 58.21 -5.68
C GLU A 495 -31.08 59.23 -6.58
N GLY A 496 -31.67 59.44 -7.75
CA GLY A 496 -31.16 60.36 -8.75
C GLY A 496 -31.02 61.79 -8.23
N GLY A 497 -29.83 62.35 -8.38
CA GLY A 497 -29.54 63.75 -8.10
C GLY A 497 -28.45 64.27 -9.02
N ARG A 498 -28.84 65.12 -9.96
CA ARG A 498 -27.97 65.80 -10.95
C ARG A 498 -26.86 66.61 -10.26
N GLY A 499 -25.65 66.57 -10.83
CA GLY A 499 -24.78 67.76 -10.93
C GLY A 499 -23.37 67.68 -10.35
N SER A 500 -22.38 67.37 -11.19
CA SER A 500 -21.13 68.15 -11.37
C SER A 500 -20.16 67.39 -12.30
N PRO A 501 -19.63 67.99 -13.39
CA PRO A 501 -18.57 67.38 -14.20
C PRO A 501 -17.18 67.39 -13.53
N PHE A 502 -17.07 67.87 -12.29
CA PHE A 502 -15.83 67.88 -11.49
C PHE A 502 -16.00 67.06 -10.21
N ASN A 503 -16.14 65.74 -10.34
CA ASN A 503 -15.97 64.84 -9.21
C ASN A 503 -14.51 64.34 -9.17
N PRO A 504 -13.65 64.84 -8.26
CA PRO A 504 -12.24 64.47 -8.18
C PRO A 504 -12.02 63.02 -7.68
N PHE A 505 -13.07 62.31 -7.26
CA PHE A 505 -12.98 60.94 -6.75
C PHE A 505 -13.12 59.85 -7.84
N LEU A 506 -13.42 60.22 -9.10
CA LEU A 506 -13.44 59.27 -10.22
C LEU A 506 -12.05 59.04 -10.87
N SER A 507 -11.04 59.84 -10.50
CA SER A 507 -9.68 59.77 -11.09
C SER A 507 -8.64 59.05 -10.22
N LEU A 508 -8.98 58.53 -9.04
CA LEU A 508 -8.03 57.80 -8.19
C LEU A 508 -8.12 56.29 -8.43
N ARG A 509 -7.40 55.83 -9.44
CA ARG A 509 -7.03 54.42 -9.67
C ARG A 509 -5.80 54.07 -8.82
N ARG A 510 -5.93 53.08 -7.91
CA ARG A 510 -4.83 52.36 -7.18
C ARG A 510 -4.01 53.25 -6.21
N SER A 511 -3.44 52.77 -5.11
CA SER A 511 -2.74 51.50 -4.84
C SER A 511 -2.76 51.09 -3.35
N PHE A 512 -2.60 49.78 -3.11
CA PHE A 512 -1.90 49.03 -2.04
C PHE A 512 -1.05 49.82 -1.00
N PRO A 513 -0.81 49.29 0.22
CA PRO A 513 -0.59 47.87 0.57
C PRO A 513 -1.80 47.09 1.07
#